data_AF-A0A961IFY5-F1
#
_entry.id   AF-A0A961IFY5-F1
#
_cell.length_a   1.000
_cell.length_b   1.000
_cell.length_c   1.000
_cell.angle_alpha   90.00
_cell.angle_beta   90.00
_cell.angle_gamma   90.00
#
_symmetry.space_group_name_H-M   'P 1'
#
loop_
_entity.id
_entity.type
_entity.pdbx_description
1 polymer ?
#
loop_
_entity_poly.entity_id
_entity_poly.type
_entity_poly.pdbx_seq_one_letter_code
_entity_poly.pdbx_strand_id
1 'polypeptide(L)'
;VQVNIPITTGILGGEIEVPTIDGKAARMKIPAGTESGQIFRLKGKGMPYVGGYGKGDQHVLINLKTPRNLSKRAKQLVEELDKEIREHQADYATTKVGF
;
A
#
# COMPACT_ATOMS: atom_id res chain seq x y z
N VAL A 1 10.86 -6.05 -6.33
CA VAL A 1 10.58 -6.85 -5.10
C VAL A 1 9.09 -6.78 -4.80
N GLN A 2 8.53 -7.80 -4.15
CA GLN A 2 7.15 -7.79 -3.66
C GLN A 2 7.16 -7.65 -2.14
N VAL A 3 6.30 -6.79 -1.61
CA VAL A 3 6.15 -6.57 -0.16
C VAL A 3 4.69 -6.73 0.23
N ASN A 4 4.45 -7.58 1.22
CA ASN A 4 3.12 -7.79 1.78
C ASN A 4 2.91 -6.83 2.94
N ILE A 5 1.88 -5.98 2.86
CA ILE A 5 1.52 -5.05 3.93
C ILE A 5 0.10 -5.31 4.43
N PRO A 6 -0.20 -5.03 5.71
CA PRO A 6 -1.58 -5.13 6.21
C PRO A 6 -2.53 -4.22 5.44
N ILE A 7 -3.76 -4.68 5.23
CA ILE A 7 -4.82 -3.87 4.60
C ILE A 7 -5.05 -2.54 5.32
N THR A 8 -4.88 -2.50 6.65
CA THR A 8 -5.01 -1.27 7.46
C THR A 8 -3.99 -0.21 7.06
N THR A 9 -2.75 -0.59 6.74
CA THR A 9 -1.72 0.33 6.24
C THR A 9 -2.02 0.82 4.83
N GLY A 10 -2.62 -0.03 3.98
CA GLY A 10 -3.10 0.41 2.67
C GLY A 10 -4.21 1.46 2.77
N ILE A 11 -5.15 1.26 3.69
CA ILE A 11 -6.29 2.17 3.91
C ILE A 11 -5.83 3.48 4.55
N LEU A 12 -5.14 3.41 5.70
CA LEU A 12 -4.79 4.58 6.51
C LEU A 12 -3.50 5.27 6.06
N GLY A 13 -2.68 4.61 5.25
CA GLY A 13 -1.31 5.01 5.00
C GLY A 13 -0.38 4.65 6.15
N GLY A 14 0.91 4.89 5.97
CA GLY A 14 1.91 4.65 7.00
C GLY A 14 3.34 4.59 6.47
N GLU A 15 4.24 4.06 7.28
CA GLU A 15 5.63 3.81 6.90
C GLU A 15 5.93 2.32 6.98
N ILE A 16 6.61 1.80 5.97
CA ILE A 16 7.05 0.40 5.93
C ILE A 16 8.54 0.32 5.63
N GLU A 17 9.15 -0.76 6.07
CA GLU A 17 10.53 -1.09 5.74
C GLU A 17 10.57 -2.11 4.60
N VAL A 18 11.23 -1.72 3.51
CA VAL A 18 11.36 -2.53 2.30
C VAL A 18 12.78 -3.07 2.19
N PRO A 19 12.97 -4.38 2.02
CA PRO A 19 14.30 -4.93 1.78
C PRO A 19 14.84 -4.44 0.43
N THR A 20 16.03 -3.87 0.43
CA THR A 20 16.72 -3.43 -0.79
C THR A 20 17.68 -4.50 -1.33
N ILE A 21 18.06 -4.36 -2.60
CA ILE A 21 19.03 -5.26 -3.24
C ILE A 21 20.40 -5.21 -2.54
N ASP A 22 20.76 -4.06 -1.96
CA ASP A 22 21.96 -3.86 -1.15
C ASP A 22 21.87 -4.40 0.29
N GLY A 23 20.81 -5.16 0.61
CA GLY A 23 20.65 -5.85 1.89
C GLY A 23 20.21 -4.96 3.05
N LYS A 24 20.11 -3.64 2.85
CA LYS A 24 19.61 -2.69 3.85
C LYS A 24 18.10 -2.53 3.73
N ALA A 25 17.40 -2.42 4.84
CA ALA A 25 16.00 -1.99 4.80
C ALA A 25 15.93 -0.50 4.46
N ALA A 26 15.08 -0.12 3.50
CA ALA A 26 14.77 1.27 3.20
C ALA A 26 13.37 1.59 3.72
N ARG A 27 13.25 2.71 4.45
CA ARG A 27 11.94 3.22 4.86
C ARG A 27 11.24 3.85 3.66
N MET A 28 9.99 3.46 3.45
CA MET A 28 9.12 3.95 2.38
C MET A 28 7.78 4.36 2.96
N LYS A 29 7.33 5.57 2.60
CA LYS A 29 6.00 6.08 2.94
C LYS A 29 4.97 5.49 1.99
N ILE A 30 3.89 4.97 2.56
CA ILE A 30 2.72 4.46 1.86
C ILE A 30 1.60 5.48 2.03
N PRO A 31 1.09 6.08 0.94
CA PRO A 31 -0.05 6.98 1.01
C PRO A 31 -1.32 6.22 1.41
N ALA A 32 -2.25 6.93 2.05
CA ALA A 32 -3.59 6.40 2.31
C ALA A 32 -4.31 6.08 0.99
N GLY A 33 -5.13 5.03 1.00
CA GLY A 33 -5.79 4.53 -0.21
C GLY A 33 -4.85 3.83 -1.19
N THR A 34 -3.72 3.28 -0.74
CA THR A 34 -2.84 2.46 -1.58
C THR A 34 -3.54 1.15 -1.94
N GLU A 35 -3.54 0.80 -3.23
CA GLU A 35 -4.16 -0.40 -3.75
C GLU A 35 -3.17 -1.56 -3.87
N SER A 36 -3.70 -2.80 -3.86
CA SER A 36 -2.89 -3.98 -4.16
C SER A 36 -2.48 -3.96 -5.62
N GLY A 37 -1.22 -4.31 -5.92
CA GLY A 37 -0.65 -4.23 -7.25
C GLY A 37 0.01 -2.89 -7.59
N GLN A 38 -0.12 -1.88 -6.73
CA GLN A 38 0.56 -0.60 -6.93
C GLN A 38 2.08 -0.77 -6.83
N ILE A 39 2.81 -0.08 -7.72
CA ILE A 39 4.27 -0.14 -7.80
C ILE A 39 4.86 1.18 -7.31
N PHE A 40 5.74 1.10 -6.32
CA PHE A 40 6.54 2.22 -5.85
C PHE A 40 7.97 2.11 -6.33
N ARG A 41 8.56 3.25 -6.70
CA ARG A 41 9.94 3.33 -7.20
C ARG A 41 10.87 3.86 -6.11
N LEU A 42 11.83 3.04 -5.70
CA LEU A 42 12.93 3.43 -4.83
C LEU A 42 14.12 3.86 -5.68
N LYS A 43 14.32 5.18 -5.80
CA LYS A 43 15.37 5.76 -6.63
C LYS A 43 16.75 5.41 -6.08
N GLY A 44 17.65 4.89 -6.92
CA GLY A 44 19.05 4.59 -6.55
C GLY A 44 19.22 3.41 -5.58
N LYS A 45 18.18 2.59 -5.39
CA LYS A 45 18.20 1.36 -4.59
C LYS A 45 18.22 0.08 -5.44
N GLY A 46 18.39 0.23 -6.75
CA GLY A 46 18.52 -0.89 -7.69
C GLY A 46 19.95 -1.44 -7.77
N MET A 47 20.18 -2.32 -8.74
CA MET A 47 21.49 -2.91 -8.98
C MET A 47 22.54 -1.85 -9.36
N PRO A 48 23.81 -2.02 -8.94
CA PRO A 48 24.90 -1.20 -9.46
C PRO A 48 25.10 -1.47 -10.95
N TYR A 49 25.54 -0.46 -11.70
CA TYR A 49 25.91 -0.64 -13.10
C TYR A 49 27.19 -1.47 -13.22
N VAL A 50 27.20 -2.45 -14.14
CA VAL A 50 28.40 -3.23 -14.45
C VAL A 50 29.39 -2.33 -15.20
N GLY A 51 30.56 -2.07 -14.60
CA GLY A 51 31.65 -1.30 -15.23
C GLY A 51 31.51 0.22 -15.19
N GLY A 52 30.61 0.79 -14.38
CA GLY A 52 30.43 2.25 -14.28
C GLY A 52 30.05 2.74 -12.88
N TYR A 53 29.83 4.05 -12.75
CA TYR A 53 29.38 4.69 -11.51
C TYR A 53 27.84 4.85 -11.50
N GLY A 54 27.20 4.37 -10.44
CA GLY A 54 25.77 4.59 -10.19
C GLY A 54 24.99 3.33 -9.84
N LYS A 55 23.73 3.52 -9.44
CA LYS A 55 22.77 2.46 -9.14
C LYS A 55 21.48 2.71 -9.92
N GLY A 56 20.82 1.63 -10.36
CA GLY A 56 19.48 1.69 -10.91
C GLY A 56 18.41 1.95 -9.83
N ASP A 57 17.16 1.78 -10.21
CA ASP A 57 16.02 1.91 -9.31
C ASP A 57 15.44 0.55 -8.93
N GLN A 58 14.88 0.46 -7.74
CA GLN A 58 14.17 -0.73 -7.29
C GLN A 58 12.67 -0.48 -7.33
N HIS A 59 11.95 -1.34 -8.06
CA HIS A 59 10.50 -1.33 -8.09
C HIS A 59 9.95 -2.25 -6.99
N VAL A 60 9.02 -1.72 -6.21
CA VAL A 60 8.38 -2.38 -5.06
C VAL A 60 6.91 -2.57 -5.40
N LEU A 61 6.51 -3.80 -5.63
CA LEU A 61 5.10 -4.17 -5.82
C LEU A 61 4.48 -4.38 -4.44
N ILE A 62 3.40 -3.65 -4.17
CA ILE A 62 2.65 -3.78 -2.92
C ILE A 62 1.58 -4.85 -3.08
N ASN A 63 1.49 -5.72 -2.09
CA ASN A 63 0.40 -6.68 -1.97
C ASN A 63 -0.30 -6.47 -0.63
N LEU A 64 -1.57 -6.09 -0.67
CA LEU A 64 -2.38 -5.93 0.55
C LEU A 64 -2.79 -7.31 1.07
N LYS A 65 -2.43 -7.59 2.32
CA LYS A 65 -2.76 -8.84 3.00
C LYS A 65 -4.02 -8.68 3.84
N THR A 66 -5.04 -9.44 3.48
CA THR A 66 -6.25 -9.59 4.30
C THR A 66 -5.99 -10.56 5.46
N PRO A 67 -6.33 -10.19 6.71
CA PRO A 67 -6.21 -11.09 7.85
C PRO A 67 -7.18 -12.27 7.71
N ARG A 68 -6.70 -13.50 7.95
CA ARG A 68 -7.52 -14.72 7.86
C ARG A 68 -8.42 -14.94 9.07
N ASN A 69 -7.96 -14.52 10.26
CA ASN A 69 -8.69 -14.71 11.51
C ASN A 69 -8.95 -13.33 12.13
N LEU A 70 -10.23 -12.99 12.27
CA LEU A 70 -10.68 -11.77 12.93
C LEU A 70 -11.33 -12.12 14.27
N SER A 71 -11.05 -11.32 15.30
CA SER A 71 -11.80 -11.38 16.55
C SER A 71 -13.23 -10.88 16.35
N LYS A 72 -14.16 -11.20 17.27
CA LYS A 72 -15.54 -10.67 17.22
C LYS A 72 -15.57 -9.15 17.09
N ARG A 73 -14.76 -8.46 17.90
CA ARG A 73 -14.63 -6.99 17.86
C ARG A 73 -14.08 -6.50 16.51
N ALA A 74 -13.06 -7.16 15.95
CA ALA A 74 -12.50 -6.77 14.67
C ALA A 74 -13.50 -6.96 13.52
N LYS A 75 -14.33 -8.01 13.57
CA LYS A 75 -15.42 -8.22 12.60
C LYS A 75 -16.46 -7.10 12.66
N GLN A 76 -16.88 -6.71 13.86
CA GLN A 76 -17.82 -5.60 14.06
C GLN A 76 -17.27 -4.28 13.49
N LEU A 77 -16.00 -3.96 13.76
CA LEU A 77 -15.37 -2.74 13.22
C LEU A 77 -15.30 -2.74 11.69
N VAL A 78 -15.09 -3.90 11.07
CA VAL A 78 -15.08 -4.02 9.60
C VAL A 78 -16.49 -3.88 9.02
N GLU A 79 -17.51 -4.40 9.70
CA GLU A 79 -18.92 -4.23 9.30
C GLU A 79 -19.37 -2.76 9.42
N GLU A 80 -19.00 -2.09 10.50
CA GLU A 80 -19.22 -0.64 10.66
C GLU A 80 -18.51 0.16 9.56
N LEU A 81 -17.25 -0.17 9.28
CA LEU A 81 -16.50 0.45 8.19
C LEU A 81 -17.15 0.22 6.81
N ASP A 82 -17.61 -1.00 6.50
CA ASP A 82 -18.31 -1.29 5.23
C ASP A 82 -19.60 -0.46 5.09
N LYS A 83 -20.35 -0.28 6.18
CA LYS A 83 -21.55 0.57 6.20
C LYS A 83 -21.21 2.03 5.90
N GLU A 84 -20.25 2.61 6.63
CA GLU A 84 -19.81 4.01 6.44
C GLU A 84 -19.28 4.25 5.02
N ILE A 85 -18.49 3.31 4.46
CA ILE A 85 -17.98 3.42 3.09
C ILE A 85 -19.13 3.43 2.07
N ARG A 86 -20.13 2.56 2.22
CA ARG A 86 -21.27 2.50 1.29
C ARG A 86 -22.15 3.73 1.37
N GLU A 87 -22.39 4.25 2.57
CA GLU A 87 -23.14 5.49 2.79
C GLU A 87 -22.44 6.66 2.09
N HIS A 88 -21.13 6.85 2.33
CA HIS A 88 -20.37 7.91 1.68
C HIS A 88 -20.19 7.71 0.15
N GLN A 89 -20.11 6.47 -0.35
CA GLN A 89 -20.04 6.23 -1.79
C GLN A 89 -21.35 6.58 -2.51
N ALA A 90 -22.51 6.41 -1.86
CA ALA A 90 -23.80 6.81 -2.42
C ALA A 90 -23.90 8.35 -2.58
N ASP A 91 -23.32 9.11 -1.65
CA ASP A 91 -23.28 10.58 -1.71
C ASP A 91 -22.37 11.09 -2.85
N TYR A 92 -21.23 10.44 -3.08
CA TYR A 92 -20.32 10.77 -4.19
C TYR A 92 -20.88 10.39 -5.57
N ALA A 93 -21.61 9.27 -5.67
CA ALA A 93 -22.26 8.87 -6.91
C ALA A 93 -23.36 9.88 -7.32
N THR A 94 -24.14 10.38 -6.36
CA THR A 94 -25.23 11.34 -6.61
C THR A 94 -24.69 12.73 -7.01
N THR A 95 -23.55 13.15 -6.46
CA THR A 95 -22.94 14.45 -6.76
C THR A 95 -22.35 14.53 -8.18
N LYS A 96 -21.96 13.41 -8.79
CA LYS A 96 -21.37 13.38 -10.14
C LYS A 96 -22.36 13.28 -11.30
N VAL A 97 -23.66 13.06 -11.05
CA VAL A 97 -24.70 13.03 -12.11
C VAL A 97 -25.31 14.42 -12.36
N GLY A 98 -24.83 15.45 -11.65
CA GLY A 98 -25.36 16.82 -11.72
C GLY A 98 -24.62 17.79 -12.65
N PHE A 99 -23.70 17.32 -13.51
CA PHE A 99 -23.00 18.15 -14.50
C PHE A 99 -22.94 17.46 -15.86
#